data_AF-A0A7C3YTH6-F1
#
_entry.id   AF-A0A7C3YTH6-F1
#
_cell.length_a   1.000
_cell.length_b   1.000
_cell.length_c   1.000
_cell.angle_alpha   90.00
_cell.angle_beta   90.00
_cell.angle_gamma   90.00
#
_symmetry.space_group_name_H-M   'P 1'
#
loop_
_entity.id
_entity.type
_entity.pdbx_description
1 polymer ?
#
loop_
_entity_poly.entity_id
_entity_poly.type
_entity_poly.pdbx_seq_one_letter_code
_entity_poly.pdbx_strand_id
1 'polypeptide(L)'
;YLALARTLFKLGNISEAEENAQIALKLTEQFGQKLFTSASYSLLVQLSICQCLWDEAINYMQKYLEITEKIAKNRLFAEWIKLSLGYVHMRKGDYEKALNIFHNFADKIFELQDEYGLFVFLEKLEHTYKKLDKYNDLLNFCFNLLEKLEYTYKKLGKYDDFLNFCKDYREKHAEAVKDLPLQQWYLEPAQISNELSSPVFNDDFNKDLDPSWTWVDIFNDCHYEITENGIEIHAANGRDLYWLNMSAPRFVREITGDFAVQVCVSPATKDKPQIGGLFIWKDDKNYICFERGESDPYGFWFLGYINGKGKMVGRGLLPEESEFTYMRLERNGSEISAYCSIDNENWLTCGKLSFPIDDPIQVGIYAIGMIDRTIYCGEYREGTATLFRNFKIWTK
;
A
#
# COMPACT_ATOMS: atom_id res chain seq x y z
N TYR A 1 -37.44 -31.49 7.14
CA TYR A 1 -37.64 -30.04 6.87
C TYR A 1 -36.40 -29.37 6.32
N LEU A 2 -35.33 -29.13 7.10
CA LEU A 2 -34.16 -28.38 6.59
C LEU A 2 -33.49 -28.97 5.33
N ALA A 3 -33.27 -30.29 5.29
CA ALA A 3 -32.70 -30.95 4.12
C ALA A 3 -33.62 -30.86 2.89
N LEU A 4 -34.94 -31.02 3.09
CA LEU A 4 -35.94 -30.86 2.03
C LEU A 4 -35.96 -29.42 1.50
N ALA A 5 -35.94 -28.43 2.40
CA ALA A 5 -35.86 -27.01 2.04
C ALA A 5 -34.64 -26.71 1.17
N ARG A 6 -33.46 -27.25 1.52
CA ARG A 6 -32.24 -27.11 0.69
C ARG A 6 -32.39 -27.74 -0.70
N THR A 7 -33.01 -28.91 -0.79
CA THR A 7 -33.26 -29.57 -2.08
C THR A 7 -34.24 -28.76 -2.93
N LEU A 8 -35.35 -28.31 -2.34
CA LEU A 8 -36.34 -27.46 -3.02
C LEU A 8 -35.72 -26.15 -3.51
N PHE A 9 -34.87 -25.51 -2.69
CA PHE A 9 -34.15 -24.30 -3.08
C PHE A 9 -33.24 -24.55 -4.30
N LYS A 10 -32.48 -25.65 -4.30
CA LYS A 10 -31.65 -26.05 -5.45
C LYS A 10 -32.46 -26.35 -6.71
N LEU A 11 -33.69 -26.84 -6.55
CA LEU A 11 -34.63 -27.10 -7.66
C LEU A 11 -35.39 -25.84 -8.11
N GLY A 12 -35.21 -24.70 -7.45
CA GLY A 12 -35.91 -23.45 -7.78
C GLY A 12 -37.32 -23.35 -7.21
N ASN A 13 -37.76 -24.30 -6.39
CA ASN A 13 -39.06 -24.26 -5.72
C ASN A 13 -39.00 -23.35 -4.48
N ILE A 14 -38.84 -22.04 -4.70
CA ILE A 14 -38.50 -21.06 -3.66
C ILE A 14 -39.57 -20.99 -2.56
N SER A 15 -40.86 -20.92 -2.91
CA SER A 15 -41.95 -20.81 -1.92
C SER A 15 -42.02 -22.02 -0.98
N GLU A 16 -41.93 -23.23 -1.54
CA GLU A 16 -41.96 -24.46 -0.73
C GLU A 16 -40.67 -24.62 0.10
N ALA A 17 -39.52 -24.20 -0.46
CA ALA A 17 -38.27 -24.18 0.27
C ALA A 17 -38.34 -23.27 1.50
N GLU A 18 -38.94 -22.09 1.35
CA GLU A 18 -39.11 -21.12 2.42
C GLU A 18 -40.04 -21.64 3.52
N GLU A 19 -41.20 -22.19 3.18
CA GLU A 19 -42.13 -22.80 4.14
C GLU A 19 -41.42 -23.90 4.95
N ASN A 20 -40.71 -24.80 4.27
CA ASN A 20 -39.98 -25.88 4.93
C ASN A 20 -38.80 -25.36 5.78
N ALA A 21 -38.14 -24.27 5.38
CA ALA A 21 -37.07 -23.63 6.14
C ALA A 21 -37.61 -22.96 7.41
N GLN A 22 -38.76 -22.29 7.35
CA GLN A 22 -39.42 -21.68 8.51
C GLN A 22 -39.91 -22.74 9.51
N ILE A 23 -40.48 -23.86 9.02
CA ILE A 23 -40.84 -25.00 9.88
C ILE A 23 -39.60 -25.56 10.58
N ALA A 24 -38.51 -25.76 9.83
CA ALA A 24 -37.25 -26.23 10.40
C ALA A 24 -36.73 -25.28 11.47
N LEU A 25 -36.71 -23.97 11.19
CA LEU A 25 -36.26 -22.95 12.14
C LEU A 25 -37.05 -23.05 13.45
N LYS A 26 -38.39 -23.00 13.38
CA LYS A 26 -39.27 -23.07 14.54
C LYS A 26 -39.02 -24.31 15.41
N LEU A 27 -38.89 -25.49 14.79
CA LEU A 27 -38.61 -26.73 15.51
C LEU A 27 -37.21 -26.68 16.17
N THR A 28 -36.20 -26.23 15.43
CA THR A 28 -34.83 -26.21 15.96
C THR A 28 -34.67 -25.25 17.13
N GLU A 29 -35.36 -24.10 17.11
CA GLU A 29 -35.42 -23.17 18.24
C GLU A 29 -36.14 -23.80 19.45
N GLN A 30 -37.30 -24.44 19.22
CA GLN A 30 -38.07 -25.11 20.27
C GLN A 30 -37.25 -26.20 20.99
N PHE A 31 -36.44 -26.95 20.26
CA PHE A 31 -35.60 -28.01 20.81
C PHE A 31 -34.18 -27.55 21.21
N GLY A 32 -33.88 -26.24 21.14
CA GLY A 32 -32.58 -25.69 21.53
C GLY A 32 -31.40 -26.15 20.66
N GLN A 33 -31.66 -26.57 19.42
CA GLN A 33 -30.69 -27.17 18.51
C GLN A 33 -29.87 -26.11 17.76
N LYS A 34 -29.00 -25.37 18.47
CA LYS A 34 -28.29 -24.17 17.96
C LYS A 34 -27.62 -24.35 16.59
N LEU A 35 -26.97 -25.50 16.34
CA LEU A 35 -26.32 -25.77 15.04
C LEU A 35 -27.35 -25.80 13.89
N PHE A 36 -28.48 -26.46 14.10
CA PHE A 36 -29.56 -26.55 13.11
C PHE A 36 -30.35 -25.25 13.00
N THR A 37 -30.47 -24.48 14.08
CA THR A 37 -31.03 -23.12 14.06
C THR A 37 -30.15 -22.20 13.20
N SER A 38 -28.84 -22.20 13.41
CA SER A 38 -27.87 -21.46 12.58
C SER A 38 -27.98 -21.85 11.10
N ALA A 39 -28.02 -23.15 10.81
CA ALA A 39 -28.18 -23.66 9.45
C ALA A 39 -29.52 -23.29 8.79
N SER A 40 -30.59 -23.13 9.57
CA SER A 40 -31.91 -22.70 9.09
C SER A 40 -31.91 -21.21 8.76
N TYR A 41 -31.33 -20.37 9.63
CA TYR A 41 -31.13 -18.95 9.33
C TYR A 41 -30.27 -18.73 8.07
N SER A 42 -29.17 -19.47 7.91
CA SER A 42 -28.33 -19.41 6.71
C SER A 42 -29.09 -19.73 5.41
N LEU A 43 -30.03 -20.67 5.45
CA LEU A 43 -30.87 -20.99 4.29
C LEU A 43 -31.89 -19.89 4.01
N LEU A 44 -32.53 -19.35 5.05
CA LEU A 44 -33.47 -18.23 4.91
C LEU A 44 -32.79 -16.98 4.34
N VAL A 45 -31.54 -16.69 4.73
CA VAL A 45 -30.73 -15.64 4.09
C VAL A 45 -30.62 -15.85 2.58
N GLN A 46 -30.30 -17.06 2.13
CA GLN A 46 -30.14 -17.36 0.69
C GLN A 46 -31.46 -17.22 -0.08
N LEU A 47 -32.57 -17.65 0.53
CA LEU A 47 -33.92 -17.50 -0.04
C LEU A 47 -34.32 -16.02 -0.13
N SER A 48 -34.15 -15.25 0.93
CA SER A 48 -34.44 -13.81 0.92
C SER A 48 -33.57 -13.06 -0.10
N ILE A 49 -32.29 -13.42 -0.25
CA ILE A 49 -31.40 -12.83 -1.27
C ILE A 49 -31.89 -13.14 -2.69
N CYS A 50 -32.32 -14.38 -2.98
CA CYS A 50 -32.75 -14.74 -4.33
C CYS A 50 -34.07 -14.04 -4.73
N GLN A 51 -34.90 -13.72 -3.75
CA GLN A 51 -36.14 -12.95 -3.91
C GLN A 51 -35.93 -11.42 -3.85
N CYS A 52 -34.69 -10.94 -3.64
CA CYS A 52 -34.38 -9.53 -3.41
C CYS A 52 -35.07 -8.92 -2.16
N LEU A 53 -35.43 -9.73 -1.17
CA LEU A 53 -35.98 -9.32 0.11
C LEU A 53 -34.84 -8.93 1.06
N TRP A 54 -34.21 -7.78 0.78
CA TRP A 54 -32.95 -7.38 1.43
C TRP A 54 -33.06 -7.17 2.94
N ASP A 55 -34.14 -6.56 3.42
CA ASP A 55 -34.32 -6.30 4.86
C ASP A 55 -34.50 -7.59 5.66
N GLU A 56 -35.21 -8.57 5.09
CA GLU A 56 -35.35 -9.90 5.67
C GLU A 56 -34.02 -10.65 5.66
N ALA A 57 -33.29 -10.60 4.55
CA ALA A 57 -31.96 -11.20 4.45
C ALA A 57 -31.01 -10.63 5.51
N ILE A 58 -31.01 -9.31 5.72
CA ILE A 58 -30.21 -8.64 6.76
C ILE A 58 -30.60 -9.13 8.15
N ASN A 59 -31.89 -9.17 8.47
CA ASN A 59 -32.39 -9.63 9.76
C ASN A 59 -32.01 -11.11 10.03
N TYR A 60 -32.22 -11.99 9.05
CA TYR A 60 -31.82 -13.40 9.17
C TYR A 60 -30.30 -13.55 9.28
N MET A 61 -29.52 -12.73 8.58
CA MET A 61 -28.06 -12.79 8.61
C MET A 61 -27.49 -12.30 9.96
N GLN A 62 -28.10 -11.29 10.58
CA GLN A 62 -27.73 -10.85 11.93
C GLN A 62 -27.98 -11.94 12.98
N LYS A 63 -29.13 -12.61 12.92
CA LYS A 63 -29.44 -13.75 13.80
C LYS A 63 -28.50 -14.94 13.55
N TYR A 64 -28.20 -15.20 12.27
CA TYR A 64 -27.23 -16.22 11.87
C TYR A 64 -25.84 -15.93 12.45
N LEU A 65 -25.37 -14.68 12.38
CA LEU A 65 -24.10 -14.24 12.95
C LEU A 65 -24.08 -14.41 14.46
N GLU A 66 -25.11 -13.93 15.17
CA GLU A 66 -25.19 -14.00 16.64
C GLU A 66 -25.08 -15.44 17.16
N ILE A 67 -25.78 -16.38 16.51
CA ILE A 67 -25.71 -17.79 16.90
C ILE A 67 -24.33 -18.35 16.56
N THR A 68 -23.80 -18.02 15.38
CA THR A 68 -22.51 -18.49 14.92
C THR A 68 -21.38 -18.07 15.85
N GLU A 69 -21.35 -16.81 16.30
CA GLU A 69 -20.36 -16.33 17.27
C GLU A 69 -20.40 -17.09 18.60
N LYS A 70 -21.58 -17.61 19.01
CA LYS A 70 -21.75 -18.39 20.24
C LYS A 70 -21.37 -19.86 20.11
N ILE A 71 -21.38 -20.43 18.90
CA ILE A 71 -21.15 -21.87 18.68
C ILE A 71 -19.87 -22.18 17.90
N ALA A 72 -19.37 -21.24 17.10
CA ALA A 72 -18.21 -21.44 16.26
C ALA A 72 -16.94 -21.42 17.11
N LYS A 73 -16.16 -22.49 17.01
CA LYS A 73 -14.78 -22.50 17.50
C LYS A 73 -13.86 -21.63 16.63
N ASN A 74 -14.26 -21.38 15.38
CA ASN A 74 -13.50 -20.62 14.40
C ASN A 74 -14.03 -19.19 14.29
N ARG A 75 -13.24 -18.22 14.75
CA ARG A 75 -13.56 -16.78 14.67
C ARG A 75 -13.64 -16.27 13.23
N LEU A 76 -12.84 -16.82 12.31
CA LEU A 76 -12.80 -16.40 10.90
C LEU A 76 -14.15 -16.63 10.19
N PHE A 77 -14.90 -17.65 10.60
CA PHE A 77 -16.20 -17.92 10.01
C PHE A 77 -17.23 -16.82 10.31
N ALA A 78 -17.19 -16.22 11.50
CA ALA A 78 -18.04 -15.09 11.84
C ALA A 78 -17.66 -13.84 11.00
N GLU A 79 -16.37 -13.63 10.74
CA GLU A 79 -15.91 -12.53 9.88
C GLU A 79 -16.42 -12.68 8.44
N TRP A 80 -16.46 -13.88 7.88
CA TRP A 80 -17.08 -14.12 6.56
C TRP A 80 -18.57 -13.79 6.49
N ILE A 81 -19.30 -14.04 7.58
CA ILE A 81 -20.71 -13.67 7.67
C ILE A 81 -20.86 -12.14 7.73
N LYS A 82 -19.99 -11.46 8.48
CA LYS A 82 -19.95 -9.98 8.50
C LYS A 82 -19.65 -9.42 7.11
N LEU A 83 -18.68 -9.99 6.38
CA LEU A 83 -18.41 -9.60 5.00
C LEU A 83 -19.63 -9.80 4.09
N SER A 84 -20.30 -10.95 4.21
CA SER A 84 -21.51 -11.26 3.46
C SER A 84 -22.63 -10.24 3.72
N LEU A 85 -22.72 -9.70 4.94
CA LEU A 85 -23.66 -8.64 5.29
C LEU A 85 -23.36 -7.35 4.52
N GLY A 86 -22.08 -7.02 4.36
CA GLY A 86 -21.64 -5.93 3.49
C GLY A 86 -22.11 -6.11 2.05
N TYR A 87 -21.99 -7.33 1.50
CA TYR A 87 -22.51 -7.64 0.16
C TYR A 87 -24.03 -7.48 0.06
N VAL A 88 -24.79 -7.89 1.07
CA VAL A 88 -26.25 -7.70 1.10
C VAL A 88 -26.61 -6.21 1.14
N HIS A 89 -25.95 -5.40 1.98
CA HIS A 89 -26.13 -3.95 1.99
C HIS A 89 -25.81 -3.31 0.64
N MET A 90 -24.71 -3.72 0.00
CA MET A 90 -24.34 -3.24 -1.33
C MET A 90 -25.43 -3.55 -2.36
N ARG A 91 -25.99 -4.76 -2.35
CA ARG A 91 -27.06 -5.17 -3.27
C ARG A 91 -28.39 -4.46 -3.01
N LYS A 92 -28.66 -4.08 -1.76
CA LYS A 92 -29.80 -3.24 -1.38
C LYS A 92 -29.65 -1.79 -1.87
N GLY A 93 -28.42 -1.33 -2.08
CA GLY A 93 -28.09 0.07 -2.39
C GLY A 93 -27.63 0.89 -1.17
N ASP A 94 -27.47 0.25 -0.01
CA ASP A 94 -26.94 0.87 1.22
C ASP A 94 -25.39 0.94 1.15
N TYR A 95 -24.85 1.63 0.13
CA TYR A 95 -23.42 1.62 -0.20
C TYR A 95 -22.51 2.11 0.94
N GLU A 96 -22.91 3.13 1.71
CA GLU A 96 -22.13 3.62 2.86
C GLU A 96 -21.98 2.56 3.96
N LYS A 97 -23.04 1.79 4.23
CA LYS A 97 -22.99 0.71 5.23
C LYS A 97 -22.12 -0.44 4.72
N ALA A 98 -22.25 -0.78 3.44
CA ALA A 98 -21.41 -1.79 2.81
C ALA A 98 -19.93 -1.41 2.89
N LEU A 99 -19.60 -0.16 2.57
CA LEU A 99 -18.23 0.35 2.59
C LEU A 99 -17.62 0.27 4.01
N ASN A 100 -18.36 0.71 5.03
CA ASN A 100 -17.90 0.61 6.41
C ASN A 100 -17.64 -0.86 6.84
N ILE A 101 -18.49 -1.80 6.40
CA ILE A 101 -18.27 -3.22 6.67
C ILE A 101 -17.00 -3.72 5.96
N PHE A 102 -16.80 -3.37 4.68
CA PHE A 102 -15.62 -3.78 3.92
C PHE A 102 -14.32 -3.24 4.52
N HIS A 103 -14.29 -1.99 4.99
CA HIS A 103 -13.14 -1.43 5.68
C HIS A 103 -12.80 -2.19 6.96
N ASN A 104 -13.79 -2.55 7.77
CA ASN A 104 -13.55 -3.31 8.99
C ASN A 104 -13.02 -4.73 8.72
N PHE A 105 -13.40 -5.31 7.58
CA PHE A 105 -12.96 -6.63 7.12
C PHE A 105 -11.59 -6.62 6.42
N ALA A 106 -11.12 -5.46 5.95
CA ALA A 106 -9.91 -5.34 5.13
C ALA A 106 -8.69 -6.03 5.72
N ASP A 107 -8.41 -5.86 7.01
CA ASP A 107 -7.24 -6.52 7.63
C ASP A 107 -7.41 -8.04 7.75
N LYS A 108 -8.65 -8.53 7.78
CA LYS A 108 -8.99 -9.92 8.07
C LYS A 108 -8.82 -10.75 6.81
N ILE A 109 -8.92 -10.14 5.62
CA ILE A 109 -8.66 -10.83 4.34
C ILE A 109 -7.25 -11.44 4.29
N PHE A 110 -6.28 -10.80 4.95
CA PHE A 110 -4.88 -11.27 5.00
C PHE A 110 -4.69 -12.47 5.91
N GLU A 111 -5.50 -12.60 6.98
CA GLU A 111 -5.49 -13.77 7.86
C GLU A 111 -6.04 -15.03 7.17
N LEU A 112 -6.81 -14.86 6.09
CA LEU A 112 -7.54 -15.94 5.43
C LEU A 112 -6.70 -16.67 4.39
N GLN A 113 -5.66 -16.02 3.83
CA GLN A 113 -4.83 -16.57 2.75
C GLN A 113 -5.65 -17.10 1.55
N ASP A 114 -6.83 -16.50 1.30
CA ASP A 114 -7.74 -16.84 0.20
C ASP A 114 -7.64 -15.80 -0.92
N GLU A 115 -6.82 -16.10 -1.93
CA GLU A 115 -6.52 -15.21 -3.05
C GLU A 115 -7.76 -14.91 -3.90
N TYR A 116 -8.62 -15.91 -4.10
CA TYR A 116 -9.86 -15.74 -4.84
C TYR A 116 -10.85 -14.87 -4.04
N GLY A 117 -10.94 -15.11 -2.73
CA GLY A 117 -11.74 -14.30 -1.82
C GLY A 117 -11.33 -12.82 -1.82
N LEU A 118 -10.03 -12.54 -1.84
CA LEU A 118 -9.48 -11.20 -1.96
C LEU A 118 -9.87 -10.51 -3.27
N PHE A 119 -9.76 -11.21 -4.40
CA PHE A 119 -10.16 -10.67 -5.70
C PHE A 119 -11.64 -10.26 -5.69
N VAL A 120 -12.53 -11.15 -5.25
CA VAL A 120 -13.97 -10.87 -5.16
C VAL A 120 -14.26 -9.71 -4.19
N PHE A 121 -13.56 -9.64 -3.06
CA PHE A 121 -13.67 -8.54 -2.10
C PHE A 121 -13.34 -7.19 -2.75
N LEU A 122 -12.23 -7.12 -3.46
CA LEU A 122 -11.79 -5.91 -4.16
C LEU A 122 -12.77 -5.46 -5.23
N GLU A 123 -13.30 -6.38 -6.04
CA GLU A 123 -14.33 -6.05 -7.03
C GLU A 123 -15.57 -5.41 -6.38
N LYS A 124 -16.02 -5.95 -5.24
CA LYS A 124 -17.20 -5.39 -4.52
C LYS A 124 -16.89 -4.04 -3.92
N LEU A 125 -15.68 -3.86 -3.42
CA LEU A 125 -15.23 -2.61 -2.86
C LEU A 125 -15.14 -1.52 -3.94
N GLU A 126 -14.50 -1.80 -5.08
CA GLU A 126 -14.42 -0.90 -6.24
C GLU A 126 -15.82 -0.48 -6.71
N HIS A 127 -16.72 -1.45 -6.87
CA HIS A 127 -18.11 -1.16 -7.25
C HIS A 127 -18.79 -0.21 -6.26
N THR A 128 -18.59 -0.42 -4.96
CA THR A 128 -19.19 0.39 -3.90
C THR A 128 -18.65 1.82 -3.90
N TYR A 129 -17.34 1.99 -4.02
CA TYR A 129 -16.73 3.30 -4.15
C TYR A 129 -17.20 4.06 -5.39
N LYS A 130 -17.29 3.38 -6.54
CA LYS A 130 -17.81 3.96 -7.79
C LYS A 130 -19.26 4.44 -7.64
N LYS A 131 -20.08 3.71 -6.89
CA LYS A 131 -21.47 4.11 -6.61
C LYS A 131 -21.59 5.30 -5.66
N LEU A 132 -20.58 5.51 -4.82
CA LEU A 132 -20.52 6.64 -3.88
C LEU A 132 -19.79 7.86 -4.45
N ASP A 133 -19.24 7.78 -5.66
CA ASP A 133 -18.36 8.81 -6.25
C ASP A 133 -17.14 9.14 -5.36
N LYS A 134 -16.65 8.13 -4.62
CA LYS A 134 -15.52 8.24 -3.68
C LYS A 134 -14.24 7.62 -4.27
N TYR A 135 -13.90 8.00 -5.50
CA TYR A 135 -12.77 7.40 -6.21
C TYR A 135 -11.41 7.67 -5.55
N ASN A 136 -11.24 8.86 -4.94
CA ASN A 136 -10.02 9.19 -4.18
C ASN A 136 -9.86 8.33 -2.92
N ASP A 137 -10.95 7.90 -2.30
CA ASP A 137 -10.90 7.04 -1.11
C ASP A 137 -10.60 5.58 -1.50
N LEU A 138 -11.10 5.13 -2.66
CA LEU A 138 -10.72 3.83 -3.25
C LEU A 138 -9.21 3.77 -3.49
N LEU A 139 -8.65 4.86 -4.01
CA LEU A 139 -7.23 4.97 -4.27
C LEU A 139 -6.39 4.75 -3.01
N ASN A 140 -6.67 5.51 -1.96
CA ASN A 140 -5.99 5.37 -0.68
C ASN A 140 -6.15 3.96 -0.09
N PHE A 141 -7.33 3.37 -0.23
CA PHE A 141 -7.57 2.02 0.25
C PHE A 141 -6.77 0.96 -0.54
N CYS A 142 -6.77 1.05 -1.87
CA CYS A 142 -6.01 0.15 -2.74
C CYS A 142 -4.51 0.25 -2.45
N PHE A 143 -3.99 1.45 -2.14
CA PHE A 143 -2.58 1.63 -1.77
C PHE A 143 -2.22 0.83 -0.51
N ASN A 144 -2.97 1.06 0.58
CA ASN A 144 -2.76 0.36 1.85
C ASN A 144 -2.92 -1.16 1.71
N LEU A 145 -3.83 -1.61 0.84
CA LEU A 145 -4.06 -3.02 0.61
C LEU A 145 -2.91 -3.66 -0.20
N LEU A 146 -2.48 -3.02 -1.29
CA LEU A 146 -1.39 -3.52 -2.15
C LEU A 146 -0.07 -3.66 -1.39
N GLU A 147 0.19 -2.76 -0.44
CA GLU A 147 1.33 -2.84 0.47
C GLU A 147 1.27 -4.09 1.35
N LYS A 148 0.17 -4.24 2.11
CA LYS A 148 -0.05 -5.40 2.97
C LYS A 148 -0.06 -6.72 2.19
N LEU A 149 -0.58 -6.71 0.95
CA LEU A 149 -0.55 -7.86 0.06
C LEU A 149 0.87 -8.26 -0.28
N GLU A 150 1.67 -7.35 -0.82
CA GLU A 150 3.06 -7.63 -1.20
C GLU A 150 3.86 -8.17 -0.01
N TYR A 151 3.72 -7.54 1.16
CA TYR A 151 4.34 -8.00 2.40
C TYR A 151 3.91 -9.42 2.80
N THR A 152 2.61 -9.69 2.77
CA THR A 152 2.05 -11.00 3.17
C THR A 152 2.53 -12.10 2.24
N TYR A 153 2.45 -11.89 0.92
CA TYR A 153 2.89 -12.86 -0.07
C TYR A 153 4.41 -13.08 -0.01
N LYS A 154 5.21 -12.03 0.21
CA LYS A 154 6.65 -12.16 0.45
C LYS A 154 6.92 -13.04 1.67
N LYS A 155 6.26 -12.78 2.81
CA LYS A 155 6.43 -13.59 4.04
C LYS A 155 6.02 -15.05 3.87
N LEU A 156 5.08 -15.33 2.98
CA LEU A 156 4.65 -16.70 2.66
C LEU A 156 5.54 -17.39 1.61
N GLY A 157 6.54 -16.70 1.05
CA GLY A 157 7.38 -17.21 -0.04
C GLY A 157 6.63 -17.34 -1.38
N LYS A 158 5.58 -16.55 -1.57
CA LYS A 158 4.65 -16.58 -2.71
C LYS A 158 4.67 -15.29 -3.53
N TYR A 159 5.84 -14.65 -3.66
CA TYR A 159 5.91 -13.34 -4.31
C TYR A 159 5.40 -13.37 -5.77
N ASP A 160 5.61 -14.47 -6.50
CA ASP A 160 5.08 -14.65 -7.85
C ASP A 160 3.54 -14.63 -7.91
N ASP A 161 2.86 -15.16 -6.89
CA ASP A 161 1.40 -15.13 -6.82
C ASP A 161 0.89 -13.69 -6.64
N PHE A 162 1.62 -12.84 -5.91
CA PHE A 162 1.32 -11.40 -5.80
C PHE A 162 1.51 -10.68 -7.15
N LEU A 163 2.58 -11.00 -7.89
CA LEU A 163 2.82 -10.43 -9.22
C LEU A 163 1.71 -10.85 -10.19
N ASN A 164 1.29 -12.11 -10.17
CA ASN A 164 0.19 -12.62 -10.98
C ASN A 164 -1.12 -11.94 -10.61
N PHE A 165 -1.42 -11.81 -9.32
CA PHE A 165 -2.59 -11.08 -8.84
C PHE A 165 -2.63 -9.64 -9.38
N CYS A 166 -1.52 -8.90 -9.30
CA CYS A 166 -1.48 -7.51 -9.78
C CYS A 166 -1.66 -7.43 -11.30
N LYS A 167 -1.05 -8.34 -12.06
CA LYS A 167 -1.21 -8.41 -13.53
C LYS A 167 -2.66 -8.71 -13.91
N ASP A 168 -3.24 -9.76 -13.33
CA ASP A 168 -4.63 -10.18 -13.56
C ASP A 168 -5.62 -9.07 -13.23
N TYR A 169 -5.41 -8.38 -12.10
CA TYR A 169 -6.27 -7.27 -11.68
C TYR A 169 -6.19 -6.12 -12.68
N ARG A 170 -4.98 -5.68 -13.05
CA ARG A 170 -4.81 -4.56 -14.00
C ARG A 170 -5.38 -4.88 -15.37
N GLU A 171 -5.27 -6.12 -15.84
CA GLU A 171 -5.84 -6.54 -17.12
C GLU A 171 -7.37 -6.52 -17.09
N LYS A 172 -7.99 -7.15 -16.07
CA LYS A 172 -9.45 -7.21 -15.92
C LYS A 172 -10.09 -5.85 -15.66
N HIS A 173 -9.37 -4.95 -14.99
CA HIS A 173 -9.86 -3.65 -14.53
C HIS A 173 -9.16 -2.47 -15.21
N ALA A 174 -8.64 -2.65 -16.43
CA ALA A 174 -7.84 -1.65 -17.16
C ALA A 174 -8.44 -0.23 -17.13
N GLU A 175 -9.75 -0.11 -17.36
CA GLU A 175 -10.47 1.16 -17.35
C GLU A 175 -10.57 1.82 -15.97
N ALA A 176 -10.64 1.01 -14.90
CA ALA A 176 -10.67 1.53 -13.54
C ALA A 176 -9.28 1.89 -13.04
N VAL A 177 -8.23 1.22 -13.52
CA VAL A 177 -6.85 1.42 -13.05
C VAL A 177 -6.08 2.49 -13.82
N LYS A 178 -6.43 2.76 -15.09
CA LYS A 178 -5.67 3.68 -15.96
C LYS A 178 -5.50 5.09 -15.38
N ASP A 179 -6.50 5.57 -14.65
CA ASP A 179 -6.54 6.93 -14.11
C ASP A 179 -6.08 6.99 -12.64
N LEU A 180 -5.65 5.86 -12.05
CA LEU A 180 -5.15 5.85 -10.68
C LEU A 180 -3.80 6.62 -10.64
N PRO A 181 -3.57 7.50 -9.64
CA PRO A 181 -2.27 8.12 -9.43
C PRO A 181 -1.10 7.12 -9.38
N LEU A 182 -1.27 6.00 -8.66
CA LEU A 182 -0.27 4.93 -8.54
C LEU A 182 -0.28 4.04 -9.78
N GLN A 183 0.75 4.19 -10.60
CA GLN A 183 0.90 3.45 -11.85
C GLN A 183 1.85 2.26 -11.67
N GLN A 184 2.93 2.43 -10.89
CA GLN A 184 3.86 1.34 -10.57
C GLN A 184 3.46 0.67 -9.24
N TRP A 185 2.80 -0.48 -9.33
CA TRP A 185 2.26 -1.16 -8.14
C TRP A 185 3.29 -1.98 -7.37
N TYR A 186 4.36 -2.39 -8.04
CA TYR A 186 5.44 -3.23 -7.52
C TYR A 186 6.70 -2.99 -8.36
N LEU A 187 7.87 -3.37 -7.84
CA LEU A 187 9.15 -3.21 -8.54
C LEU A 187 9.25 -4.13 -9.76
N GLU A 188 9.64 -3.57 -10.91
CA GLU A 188 9.79 -4.31 -12.16
C GLU A 188 11.21 -4.19 -12.73
N PRO A 189 11.78 -5.25 -13.34
CA PRO A 189 13.06 -5.16 -14.04
C PRO A 189 13.06 -4.04 -15.07
N ALA A 190 14.10 -3.19 -15.04
CA ALA A 190 14.23 -2.05 -15.92
C ALA A 190 15.70 -1.81 -16.30
N GLN A 191 15.90 -1.01 -17.33
CA GLN A 191 17.23 -0.56 -17.77
C GLN A 191 17.35 0.95 -17.49
N ILE A 192 18.49 1.35 -16.96
CA ILE A 192 18.87 2.76 -16.80
C ILE A 192 19.37 3.34 -18.12
N SER A 193 19.45 4.67 -18.25
CA SER A 193 19.88 5.30 -19.49
C SER A 193 21.33 4.97 -19.87
N ASN A 194 21.54 4.58 -21.13
CA ASN A 194 22.88 4.36 -21.71
C ASN A 194 23.54 5.67 -22.18
N GLU A 195 22.80 6.78 -22.24
CA GLU A 195 23.33 8.08 -22.71
C GLU A 195 24.22 8.76 -21.66
N LEU A 196 24.12 8.32 -20.39
CA LEU A 196 24.82 8.87 -19.24
C LEU A 196 26.00 7.96 -18.85
N SER A 197 27.09 8.01 -19.62
CA SER A 197 28.16 7.01 -19.55
C SER A 197 29.23 7.25 -18.46
N SER A 198 29.44 8.46 -17.98
CA SER A 198 30.44 8.77 -16.95
C SER A 198 29.98 9.86 -15.98
N PRO A 199 30.19 9.69 -14.66
CA PRO A 199 29.76 10.67 -13.69
C PRO A 199 30.61 11.94 -13.81
N VAL A 200 29.94 13.09 -13.84
CA VAL A 200 30.58 14.42 -13.79
C VAL A 200 30.88 14.85 -12.36
N PHE A 201 30.27 14.18 -11.38
CA PHE A 201 30.48 14.43 -9.96
C PHE A 201 30.42 13.12 -9.16
N ASN A 202 31.26 13.01 -8.14
CA ASN A 202 31.26 11.92 -7.15
C ASN A 202 31.69 12.47 -5.79
N ASP A 203 30.89 12.21 -4.76
CA ASP A 203 31.25 12.45 -3.36
C ASP A 203 31.11 11.12 -2.60
N ASP A 204 32.21 10.64 -2.02
CA ASP A 204 32.22 9.41 -1.21
C ASP A 204 31.95 9.70 0.28
N PHE A 205 31.72 10.97 0.65
CA PHE A 205 31.36 11.39 2.01
C PHE A 205 32.30 10.85 3.11
N ASN A 206 33.59 10.68 2.83
CA ASN A 206 34.54 10.00 3.73
C ASN A 206 35.58 10.92 4.39
N LYS A 207 35.56 12.22 4.07
CA LYS A 207 36.48 13.24 4.63
C LYS A 207 35.77 14.59 4.82
N ASP A 208 35.91 15.47 3.83
CA ASP A 208 35.28 16.78 3.79
C ASP A 208 34.15 16.73 2.77
N LEU A 209 33.00 17.33 3.13
CA LEU A 209 31.91 17.53 2.18
C LEU A 209 32.35 18.49 1.09
N ASP A 210 32.00 18.17 -0.16
CA ASP A 210 32.17 19.12 -1.25
C ASP A 210 31.45 20.44 -0.92
N PRO A 211 32.10 21.61 -1.08
CA PRO A 211 31.56 22.90 -0.61
C PRO A 211 30.31 23.36 -1.38
N SER A 212 29.94 22.70 -2.49
CA SER A 212 28.70 22.99 -3.20
C SER A 212 27.45 22.39 -2.53
N TRP A 213 27.61 21.57 -1.50
CA TRP A 213 26.50 21.08 -0.68
C TRP A 213 25.93 22.17 0.23
N THR A 214 24.59 22.26 0.25
CA THR A 214 23.85 23.05 1.23
C THR A 214 23.11 22.12 2.18
N TRP A 215 23.42 22.21 3.47
CA TRP A 215 22.64 21.58 4.53
C TRP A 215 21.39 22.40 4.83
N VAL A 216 20.25 21.71 4.90
CA VAL A 216 18.97 22.32 5.29
C VAL A 216 18.40 21.56 6.47
N ASP A 217 18.27 22.26 7.59
CA ASP A 217 17.53 21.85 8.77
C ASP A 217 16.74 23.07 9.28
N ILE A 218 15.41 23.00 9.17
CA ILE A 218 14.53 24.13 9.48
C ILE A 218 14.44 24.39 10.99
N PHE A 219 14.58 23.34 11.80
CA PHE A 219 14.36 23.41 13.25
C PHE A 219 15.66 23.35 14.05
N ASN A 220 16.80 23.08 13.41
CA ASN A 220 18.11 22.92 14.04
C ASN A 220 18.10 21.82 15.12
N ASP A 221 17.31 20.77 14.92
CA ASP A 221 17.22 19.62 15.81
C ASP A 221 17.66 18.31 15.15
N CYS A 222 18.07 18.38 13.88
CA CYS A 222 18.70 17.30 13.15
C CYS A 222 20.21 17.56 13.09
N HIS A 223 20.98 16.52 12.77
CA HIS A 223 22.41 16.66 12.52
C HIS A 223 22.90 15.61 11.53
N TYR A 224 24.12 15.80 11.07
CA TYR A 224 24.83 14.83 10.25
C TYR A 224 26.21 14.54 10.82
N GLU A 225 26.72 13.35 10.56
CA GLU A 225 28.06 12.92 10.95
C GLU A 225 28.77 12.32 9.74
N ILE A 226 30.01 12.76 9.49
CA ILE A 226 30.86 12.16 8.46
C ILE A 226 31.62 11.01 9.10
N THR A 227 31.51 9.84 8.51
CA THR A 227 32.13 8.59 8.98
C THR A 227 33.08 8.05 7.92
N GLU A 228 33.85 7.00 8.25
CA GLU A 228 34.66 6.29 7.26
C GLU A 228 33.83 5.61 6.15
N ASN A 229 32.53 5.41 6.39
CA ASN A 229 31.62 4.66 5.52
C ASN A 229 30.68 5.57 4.72
N GLY A 230 30.73 6.88 4.94
CA GLY A 230 29.87 7.89 4.32
C GLY A 230 29.30 8.89 5.31
N ILE A 231 28.22 9.56 4.93
CA ILE A 231 27.53 10.55 5.77
C ILE A 231 26.27 9.96 6.39
N GLU A 232 26.17 10.04 7.71
CA GLU A 232 24.96 9.72 8.45
C GLU A 232 24.10 10.98 8.59
N ILE A 233 22.81 10.88 8.30
CA ILE A 233 21.83 11.92 8.62
C ILE A 233 20.93 11.38 9.73
N HIS A 234 20.91 12.09 10.86
CA HIS A 234 20.06 11.80 12.02
C HIS A 234 18.88 12.77 12.01
N ALA A 235 17.70 12.27 11.64
CA ALA A 235 16.49 13.08 11.55
C ALA A 235 15.66 12.94 12.83
N ALA A 236 15.39 14.07 13.49
CA ALA A 236 14.60 14.11 14.72
C ALA A 236 13.15 13.63 14.52
N ASN A 237 12.54 13.13 15.59
CA ASN A 237 11.15 12.66 15.54
C ASN A 237 10.19 13.72 14.96
N GLY A 238 9.35 13.30 14.01
CA GLY A 238 8.32 14.14 13.40
C GLY A 238 8.79 15.03 12.24
N ARG A 239 10.04 14.90 11.79
CA ARG A 239 10.58 15.57 10.60
C ARG A 239 10.16 14.82 9.35
N ASP A 240 9.57 15.52 8.37
CA ASP A 240 8.96 14.89 7.20
C ASP A 240 8.86 15.85 6.00
N LEU A 241 8.58 15.31 4.81
CA LEU A 241 8.23 16.01 3.56
C LEU A 241 6.82 15.65 3.07
N TYR A 242 5.90 15.48 4.00
CA TYR A 242 4.52 15.14 3.73
C TYR A 242 3.56 16.26 4.14
N TRP A 243 2.62 16.57 3.24
CA TRP A 243 1.54 17.53 3.46
C TRP A 243 2.04 18.95 3.83
N LEU A 244 1.80 19.40 5.07
CA LEU A 244 2.26 20.72 5.55
C LEU A 244 3.66 20.68 6.17
N ASN A 245 4.25 19.50 6.30
CA ASN A 245 5.56 19.32 6.89
C ASN A 245 6.64 19.39 5.81
N MET A 246 7.58 20.34 5.94
CA MET A 246 8.70 20.54 5.01
C MET A 246 10.06 20.43 5.70
N SER A 247 10.06 19.80 6.89
CA SER A 247 11.16 19.89 7.86
C SER A 247 12.16 18.76 7.83
N ALA A 248 12.01 17.78 6.93
CA ALA A 248 13.01 16.73 6.77
C ALA A 248 14.40 17.33 6.47
N PRO A 249 15.45 16.91 7.21
CA PRO A 249 16.82 17.34 6.94
C PRO A 249 17.31 16.83 5.60
N ARG A 250 18.08 17.66 4.90
CA ARG A 250 18.55 17.34 3.56
C ARG A 250 19.85 18.04 3.19
N PHE A 251 20.63 17.36 2.35
CA PHE A 251 21.72 17.96 1.60
C PHE A 251 21.28 18.16 0.17
N VAL A 252 21.44 19.37 -0.34
CA VAL A 252 21.02 19.75 -1.69
C VAL A 252 22.11 20.51 -2.42
N ARG A 253 22.07 20.43 -3.75
CA ARG A 253 22.91 21.20 -4.67
C ARG A 253 22.14 21.52 -5.94
N GLU A 254 22.45 22.66 -6.56
CA GLU A 254 21.82 23.07 -7.80
C GLU A 254 22.30 22.23 -8.99
N ILE A 255 21.40 21.99 -9.94
CA ILE A 255 21.66 21.32 -11.22
C ILE A 255 20.73 21.86 -12.30
N THR A 256 21.14 21.71 -13.55
CA THR A 256 20.37 22.09 -14.75
C THR A 256 20.46 21.01 -15.81
N GLY A 257 19.46 20.94 -16.70
CA GLY A 257 19.42 20.04 -17.83
C GLY A 257 18.99 18.61 -17.48
N ASP A 258 19.26 17.70 -18.42
CA ASP A 258 19.07 16.27 -18.23
C ASP A 258 20.20 15.70 -17.37
N PHE A 259 19.84 14.87 -16.40
CA PHE A 259 20.79 14.30 -15.46
C PHE A 259 20.38 12.92 -14.98
N ALA A 260 21.32 12.23 -14.34
CA ALA A 260 21.01 11.21 -13.36
C ALA A 260 21.70 11.52 -12.05
N VAL A 261 21.05 11.19 -10.95
CA VAL A 261 21.65 11.18 -9.62
C VAL A 261 21.51 9.80 -9.01
N GLN A 262 22.53 9.37 -8.28
CA GLN A 262 22.57 8.05 -7.67
C GLN A 262 23.18 8.13 -6.29
N VAL A 263 22.66 7.31 -5.37
CA VAL A 263 23.19 7.16 -4.02
C VAL A 263 23.17 5.70 -3.59
N CYS A 264 24.12 5.29 -2.76
CA CYS A 264 24.06 4.01 -2.04
C CYS A 264 23.66 4.27 -0.59
N VAL A 265 22.54 3.68 -0.16
CA VAL A 265 21.93 3.88 1.16
C VAL A 265 22.03 2.59 1.98
N SER A 266 22.30 2.72 3.27
CA SER A 266 22.19 1.65 4.24
C SER A 266 21.75 2.19 5.60
N PRO A 267 21.29 1.33 6.54
CA PRO A 267 21.14 1.73 7.93
C PRO A 267 22.45 2.27 8.50
N ALA A 268 22.38 3.35 9.28
CA ALA A 268 23.54 3.83 10.04
C ALA A 268 23.83 2.93 11.25
N THR A 269 22.77 2.45 11.89
CA THR A 269 22.84 1.52 13.02
C THR A 269 21.76 0.44 12.88
N LYS A 270 21.91 -0.66 13.61
CA LYS A 270 20.85 -1.70 13.68
C LYS A 270 19.66 -1.28 14.55
N ASP A 271 19.84 -0.28 15.40
CA ASP A 271 18.90 0.10 16.45
C ASP A 271 18.06 1.35 16.09
N LYS A 272 18.25 1.92 14.91
CA LYS A 272 17.45 3.04 14.40
C LYS A 272 16.87 2.73 13.02
N PRO A 273 15.64 3.13 12.71
CA PRO A 273 15.10 3.03 11.37
C PRO A 273 15.93 3.85 10.38
N GLN A 274 16.07 3.32 9.18
CA GLN A 274 16.61 4.03 8.03
C GLN A 274 15.45 4.48 7.16
N ILE A 275 15.20 5.79 7.10
CA ILE A 275 14.10 6.37 6.31
C ILE A 275 14.62 7.57 5.53
N GLY A 276 14.32 7.61 4.24
CA GLY A 276 14.74 8.66 3.31
C GLY A 276 15.38 8.11 2.03
N GLY A 277 16.09 8.95 1.30
CA GLY A 277 16.66 8.55 0.01
C GLY A 277 17.10 9.73 -0.85
N LEU A 278 16.68 9.70 -2.13
CA LEU A 278 16.97 10.73 -3.11
C LEU A 278 15.87 11.76 -3.21
N PHE A 279 16.27 13.00 -3.52
CA PHE A 279 15.37 14.13 -3.57
C PHE A 279 15.61 15.01 -4.79
N ILE A 280 14.53 15.61 -5.32
CA ILE A 280 14.57 16.73 -6.27
C ILE A 280 13.72 17.86 -5.70
N TRP A 281 14.24 19.09 -5.70
CA TRP A 281 13.56 20.25 -5.13
C TRP A 281 13.61 21.46 -6.05
N LYS A 282 12.46 22.11 -6.23
CA LYS A 282 12.39 23.48 -6.77
C LYS A 282 11.91 24.44 -5.67
N ASP A 283 10.80 24.10 -5.04
CA ASP A 283 10.14 24.88 -3.99
C ASP A 283 9.16 24.00 -3.19
N ASP A 284 8.43 24.60 -2.25
CA ASP A 284 7.46 23.92 -1.37
C ASP A 284 6.21 23.37 -2.08
N LYS A 285 6.08 23.60 -3.39
CA LYS A 285 4.99 23.12 -4.24
C LYS A 285 5.46 22.17 -5.33
N ASN A 286 6.77 22.10 -5.58
CA ASN A 286 7.38 21.42 -6.71
C ASN A 286 8.62 20.64 -6.26
N TYR A 287 8.44 19.36 -5.94
CA TYR A 287 9.50 18.49 -5.47
C TYR A 287 9.17 17.01 -5.70
N ILE A 288 10.18 16.15 -5.64
CA ILE A 288 10.08 14.70 -5.79
C ILE A 288 10.83 14.02 -4.66
N CYS A 289 10.15 13.07 -4.03
CA CYS A 289 10.68 12.18 -3.02
C CYS A 289 10.84 10.78 -3.62
N PHE A 290 12.04 10.22 -3.57
CA PHE A 290 12.25 8.80 -3.78
C PHE A 290 12.90 8.21 -2.54
N GLU A 291 12.10 7.48 -1.77
CA GLU A 291 12.43 7.06 -0.41
C GLU A 291 12.38 5.56 -0.22
N ARG A 292 13.17 5.12 0.75
CA ARG A 292 13.19 3.76 1.27
C ARG A 292 12.85 3.81 2.76
N GLY A 293 12.09 2.83 3.24
CA GLY A 293 11.95 2.60 4.69
C GLY A 293 10.78 3.32 5.36
N GLU A 294 9.87 3.97 4.64
CA GLU A 294 8.72 4.62 5.29
C GLU A 294 7.76 3.58 5.86
N SER A 295 7.41 2.59 5.03
CA SER A 295 6.31 1.65 5.31
C SER A 295 6.78 0.18 5.47
N ASP A 296 7.99 -0.12 5.00
CA ASP A 296 8.73 -1.37 5.25
C ASP A 296 10.24 -1.08 5.10
N PRO A 297 11.15 -1.70 5.89
CA PRO A 297 12.61 -1.48 5.79
C PRO A 297 13.22 -1.72 4.39
N TYR A 298 12.55 -2.51 3.56
CA TYR A 298 12.95 -2.81 2.18
C TYR A 298 11.99 -2.25 1.13
N GLY A 299 10.97 -1.50 1.57
CA GLY A 299 9.97 -0.87 0.73
C GLY A 299 10.45 0.47 0.16
N PHE A 300 9.96 0.78 -1.04
CA PHE A 300 10.24 2.00 -1.79
C PHE A 300 8.96 2.74 -2.09
N TRP A 301 9.04 4.08 -2.04
CA TRP A 301 8.00 4.98 -2.49
C TRP A 301 8.57 6.05 -3.41
N PHE A 302 7.83 6.35 -4.49
CA PHE A 302 8.16 7.38 -5.44
C PHE A 302 7.00 8.37 -5.55
N LEU A 303 7.22 9.58 -5.04
CA LEU A 303 6.21 10.64 -4.94
C LEU A 303 6.68 11.90 -5.66
N GLY A 304 5.73 12.62 -6.25
CA GLY A 304 5.97 13.95 -6.78
C GLY A 304 4.88 14.94 -6.41
N TYR A 305 5.28 16.15 -6.10
CA TYR A 305 4.41 17.29 -5.88
C TYR A 305 4.61 18.27 -7.02
N ILE A 306 3.54 18.62 -7.71
CA ILE A 306 3.58 19.57 -8.84
C ILE A 306 2.48 20.59 -8.63
N ASN A 307 2.85 21.86 -8.55
CA ASN A 307 1.95 22.96 -8.21
C ASN A 307 1.14 22.70 -6.92
N GLY A 308 1.77 22.08 -5.93
CA GLY A 308 1.17 21.74 -4.63
C GLY A 308 0.23 20.52 -4.66
N LYS A 309 0.13 19.81 -5.78
CA LYS A 309 -0.66 18.58 -5.90
C LYS A 309 0.27 17.38 -5.80
N GLY A 310 0.15 16.65 -4.70
CA GLY A 310 0.87 15.40 -4.49
C GLY A 310 0.33 14.27 -5.36
N LYS A 311 1.24 13.49 -5.93
CA LYS A 311 0.98 12.29 -6.71
C LYS A 311 1.90 11.18 -6.22
N MET A 312 1.29 10.12 -5.73
CA MET A 312 1.98 8.85 -5.50
C MET A 312 2.15 8.15 -6.85
N VAL A 313 3.37 8.00 -7.33
CA VAL A 313 3.67 7.51 -8.68
C VAL A 313 3.86 6.00 -8.67
N GLY A 314 4.61 5.53 -7.69
CA GLY A 314 5.01 4.13 -7.63
C GLY A 314 5.50 3.69 -6.28
N ARG A 315 5.52 2.37 -6.12
CA ARG A 315 6.05 1.68 -4.95
C ARG A 315 6.63 0.32 -5.32
N GLY A 316 7.27 -0.29 -4.33
CA GLY A 316 7.41 -1.74 -4.28
C GLY A 316 8.44 -2.19 -3.25
N LEU A 317 8.54 -3.51 -3.09
CA LEU A 317 9.38 -4.15 -2.10
C LEU A 317 10.54 -4.87 -2.78
N LEU A 318 11.75 -4.73 -2.24
CA LEU A 318 12.87 -5.53 -2.75
C LEU A 318 12.55 -7.03 -2.62
N PRO A 319 12.87 -7.85 -3.64
CA PRO A 319 12.67 -9.30 -3.57
C PRO A 319 13.45 -9.93 -2.42
N GLU A 320 14.67 -9.43 -2.21
CA GLU A 320 15.61 -9.92 -1.21
C GLU A 320 15.90 -8.85 -0.16
N GLU A 321 16.20 -9.29 1.06
CA GLU A 321 16.68 -8.41 2.11
C GLU A 321 18.10 -7.96 1.79
N SER A 322 18.32 -6.65 1.73
CA SER A 322 19.65 -6.08 1.53
C SER A 322 19.89 -4.93 2.49
N GLU A 323 21.06 -4.95 3.14
CA GLU A 323 21.53 -3.83 3.95
C GLU A 323 21.84 -2.62 3.07
N PHE A 324 22.37 -2.86 1.87
CA PHE A 324 22.79 -1.84 0.91
C PHE A 324 21.81 -1.74 -0.23
N THR A 325 21.45 -0.53 -0.62
CA THR A 325 20.64 -0.34 -1.83
C THR A 325 21.08 0.90 -2.58
N TYR A 326 21.29 0.72 -3.87
CA TYR A 326 21.51 1.81 -4.82
C TYR A 326 20.15 2.37 -5.23
N MET A 327 20.01 3.68 -5.12
CA MET A 327 18.83 4.43 -5.56
C MET A 327 19.28 5.38 -6.65
N ARG A 328 18.46 5.55 -7.69
CA ARG A 328 18.77 6.39 -8.84
C ARG A 328 17.53 7.13 -9.34
N LEU A 329 17.69 8.42 -9.63
CA LEU A 329 16.72 9.24 -10.33
C LEU A 329 17.33 9.73 -11.64
N GLU A 330 16.58 9.62 -12.74
CA GLU A 330 16.99 10.12 -14.06
C GLU A 330 15.98 11.13 -14.60
N ARG A 331 16.47 12.30 -15.02
CA ARG A 331 15.71 13.32 -15.73
C ARG A 331 16.01 13.29 -17.22
N ASN A 332 14.96 13.18 -18.03
CA ASN A 332 15.01 13.26 -19.49
C ASN A 332 13.88 14.20 -19.96
N GLY A 333 14.23 15.45 -20.27
CA GLY A 333 13.29 16.54 -20.51
C GLY A 333 12.39 16.79 -19.30
N SER A 334 11.10 16.49 -19.46
CA SER A 334 10.08 16.62 -18.41
C SER A 334 9.74 15.29 -17.74
N GLU A 335 10.47 14.20 -17.98
CA GLU A 335 10.23 12.91 -17.33
C GLU A 335 11.30 12.64 -16.27
N ILE A 336 10.87 12.18 -15.09
CA ILE A 336 11.72 11.65 -14.02
C ILE A 336 11.43 10.16 -13.86
N SER A 337 12.46 9.33 -13.95
CA SER A 337 12.38 7.89 -13.72
C SER A 337 13.11 7.51 -12.43
N ALA A 338 12.51 6.62 -11.63
CA ALA A 338 13.09 6.15 -10.37
C ALA A 338 13.49 4.66 -10.45
N TYR A 339 14.67 4.36 -9.95
CA TYR A 339 15.25 3.02 -9.99
C TYR A 339 15.94 2.64 -8.68
N CYS A 340 15.89 1.37 -8.33
CA CYS A 340 16.65 0.79 -7.23
C CYS A 340 17.36 -0.50 -7.63
N SER A 341 18.46 -0.82 -6.95
CA SER A 341 19.27 -2.02 -7.20
C SER A 341 20.03 -2.45 -5.94
N ILE A 342 20.20 -3.75 -5.73
CA ILE A 342 21.00 -4.29 -4.62
C ILE A 342 22.47 -4.53 -5.00
N ASP A 343 22.78 -4.59 -6.30
CA ASP A 343 24.10 -4.95 -6.84
C ASP A 343 24.71 -3.87 -7.76
N ASN A 344 23.96 -2.78 -8.02
CA ASN A 344 24.32 -1.71 -8.96
C ASN A 344 24.46 -2.18 -10.43
N GLU A 345 23.94 -3.35 -10.76
CA GLU A 345 23.98 -3.95 -12.10
C GLU A 345 22.57 -4.26 -12.60
N ASN A 346 21.77 -4.94 -11.77
CA ASN A 346 20.39 -5.30 -12.05
C ASN A 346 19.46 -4.26 -11.42
N TRP A 347 18.74 -3.53 -12.27
CA TRP A 347 17.89 -2.42 -11.85
C TRP A 347 16.42 -2.78 -11.89
N LEU A 348 15.70 -2.32 -10.87
CA LEU A 348 14.25 -2.34 -10.78
C LEU A 348 13.71 -0.91 -10.84
N THR A 349 12.56 -0.70 -11.47
CA THR A 349 11.91 0.62 -11.51
C THR A 349 10.81 0.76 -10.47
N CYS A 350 10.75 1.95 -9.86
CA CYS A 350 9.63 2.42 -9.04
C CYS A 350 8.70 3.35 -9.85
N GLY A 351 8.81 3.36 -11.18
CA GLY A 351 7.93 4.10 -12.08
C GLY A 351 8.52 5.42 -12.60
N LYS A 352 7.64 6.17 -13.27
CA LYS A 352 7.97 7.39 -14.02
C LYS A 352 6.96 8.50 -13.75
N LEU A 353 7.45 9.73 -13.68
CA LEU A 353 6.67 10.92 -13.42
C LEU A 353 6.95 12.01 -14.46
N SER A 354 5.89 12.60 -15.01
CA SER A 354 6.03 13.87 -15.73
C SER A 354 6.21 15.01 -14.72
N PHE A 355 7.36 15.68 -14.76
CA PHE A 355 7.77 16.80 -13.92
C PHE A 355 8.23 17.98 -14.79
N PRO A 356 7.30 18.76 -15.39
CA PRO A 356 7.61 19.86 -16.30
C PRO A 356 7.95 21.14 -15.54
N ILE A 357 9.00 21.08 -14.71
CA ILE A 357 9.49 22.21 -13.89
C ILE A 357 10.79 22.73 -14.46
N ASP A 358 10.86 24.04 -14.68
CA ASP A 358 12.03 24.68 -15.26
C ASP A 358 13.21 24.73 -14.29
N ASP A 359 14.40 24.73 -14.88
CA ASP A 359 15.68 24.91 -14.18
C ASP A 359 15.84 26.33 -13.57
N PRO A 360 16.84 26.52 -12.68
CA PRO A 360 17.59 25.47 -11.99
C PRO A 360 16.70 24.74 -10.98
N ILE A 361 17.02 23.48 -10.73
CA ILE A 361 16.45 22.70 -9.63
C ILE A 361 17.58 22.22 -8.72
N GLN A 362 17.22 21.68 -7.56
CA GLN A 362 18.15 21.09 -6.64
C GLN A 362 17.98 19.57 -6.59
N VAL A 363 19.08 18.86 -6.38
CA VAL A 363 19.11 17.41 -6.18
C VAL A 363 19.92 17.08 -4.94
N GLY A 364 19.65 15.93 -4.34
CA GLY A 364 20.47 15.45 -3.24
C GLY A 364 19.86 14.30 -2.44
N ILE A 365 20.22 14.27 -1.16
CA ILE A 365 19.87 13.22 -0.20
C ILE A 365 19.11 13.82 0.98
N TYR A 366 18.22 13.04 1.58
CA TYR A 366 17.42 13.48 2.72
C TYR A 366 17.02 12.31 3.60
N ALA A 367 16.73 12.59 4.87
CA ALA A 367 16.25 11.61 5.84
C ALA A 367 14.94 12.05 6.47
N ILE A 368 14.08 11.09 6.81
CA ILE A 368 12.77 11.32 7.43
C ILE A 368 12.82 10.85 8.87
N GLY A 369 12.30 11.67 9.79
CA GLY A 369 12.18 11.36 11.21
C GLY A 369 10.74 11.05 11.65
N MET A 370 9.78 11.07 10.73
CA MET A 370 8.45 10.50 10.96
C MET A 370 8.56 8.97 10.96
N ILE A 371 8.28 8.36 12.10
CA ILE A 371 8.40 6.90 12.29
C ILE A 371 7.00 6.33 12.54
N ASP A 372 6.54 5.44 11.66
CA ASP A 372 5.40 4.59 11.97
C ASP A 372 5.81 3.50 12.96
N ARG A 373 5.32 3.62 14.20
CA ARG A 373 5.65 2.70 15.31
C ARG A 373 4.92 1.37 15.26
N THR A 374 3.97 1.21 14.34
CA THR A 374 3.32 -0.07 14.06
C THR A 374 4.18 -0.94 13.15
N ILE A 375 5.03 -0.32 12.32
CA ILE A 375 6.01 -0.97 11.45
C ILE A 375 7.34 -1.11 12.20
N TYR A 376 7.84 0.00 12.75
CA TYR A 376 9.07 0.06 13.53
C TYR A 376 8.73 0.00 15.02
N CYS A 377 8.67 -1.22 15.57
CA CYS A 377 8.41 -1.43 16.99
C CYS A 377 9.60 -0.95 17.85
N GLY A 378 9.47 0.22 18.48
CA GLY A 378 10.48 0.77 19.38
C GLY A 378 10.21 2.22 19.78
N GLU A 379 10.95 2.72 20.77
CA GLU A 379 10.79 4.12 21.21
C GLU A 379 11.47 5.12 20.26
N TYR A 380 12.67 4.79 19.75
CA TYR A 380 13.50 5.62 18.87
C TYR A 380 13.47 7.11 19.24
N ARG A 381 13.83 7.44 20.49
CA ARG A 381 13.71 8.81 21.04
C ARG A 381 14.46 9.86 20.22
N GLU A 382 15.61 9.47 19.68
CA GLU A 382 16.48 10.30 18.85
C GLU A 382 16.11 10.28 17.35
N GLY A 383 14.96 9.70 16.99
CA GLY A 383 14.49 9.62 15.61
C GLY A 383 15.21 8.53 14.78
N THR A 384 15.44 8.82 13.50
CA THR A 384 16.01 7.90 12.52
C THR A 384 17.49 8.17 12.28
N ALA A 385 18.18 7.21 11.66
CA ALA A 385 19.54 7.40 11.20
C ALA A 385 19.79 6.64 9.91
N THR A 386 20.10 7.39 8.85
CA THR A 386 20.30 6.87 7.50
C THR A 386 21.73 7.17 7.06
N LEU A 387 22.47 6.15 6.61
CA LEU A 387 23.82 6.28 6.10
C LEU A 387 23.81 6.34 4.56
N PHE A 388 24.44 7.38 4.01
CA PHE A 388 24.63 7.59 2.58
C PHE A 388 26.12 7.46 2.25
N ARG A 389 26.46 6.48 1.41
CA ARG A 389 27.86 6.06 1.20
C ARG A 389 28.58 6.78 0.07
N ASN A 390 27.85 7.10 -0.99
CA ASN A 390 28.35 7.92 -2.08
C ASN A 390 27.19 8.60 -2.80
N PHE A 391 27.45 9.75 -3.41
CA PHE A 391 26.51 10.45 -4.28
C PHE A 391 27.18 10.77 -5.61
N LYS A 392 26.54 10.36 -6.71
CA LYS A 392 27.06 10.53 -8.08
C LYS A 392 26.06 11.29 -8.94
N ILE A 393 26.59 12.12 -9.84
CA ILE A 393 25.80 12.84 -10.85
C ILE A 393 26.35 12.55 -12.24
N TRP A 394 25.46 12.34 -13.18
CA TRP A 394 25.71 12.33 -14.62
C TRP A 394 24.88 13.43 -15.25
N THR A 395 25.42 14.10 -16.26
CA THR A 395 24.68 15.08 -17.09
C THR A 395 24.90 14.74 -18.56
N LYS A 396 23.95 15.11 -19.42
CA LYS A 396 24.12 15.01 -20.87
C LYS A 396 24.95 16.15 -21.45
#